data_AF-A0A078JIN9-F1
#
_entry.id   AF-A0A078JIN9-F1
#
_cell.length_a   1.000
_cell.length_b   1.000
_cell.length_c   1.000
_cell.angle_alpha   90.00
_cell.angle_beta   90.00
_cell.angle_gamma   90.00
#
_symmetry.space_group_name_H-M   'P 1'
#
loop_
_entity.id
_entity.type
_entity.pdbx_description
1 polymer ?
#
loop_
_entity_poly.entity_id
_entity_poly.type
_entity_poly.pdbx_seq_one_letter_code
_entity_poly.pdbx_strand_id
1 'polypeptide(L)'
;MNFKLSPNLGNYRGTLHPFKIFFTWSTHVKKNCEKIPNDSLRFNCISFDDLLSQKHDEKVFVDVIGEIVGPCDLKEITVRN
;
A
#
# COMPACT_ATOMS: atom_id res chain seq x y z
N MET A 1 18.42 -2.75 20.12
CA MET A 1 17.62 -2.49 18.89
C MET A 1 16.28 -1.93 19.33
N ASN A 2 15.82 -0.82 18.72
CA ASN A 2 14.65 -0.07 19.19
C ASN A 2 13.35 -0.44 18.44
N PHE A 3 13.34 -1.54 17.70
CA PHE A 3 12.18 -2.09 17.01
C PHE A 3 12.46 -3.56 16.66
N LYS A 4 11.45 -4.30 16.24
CA LYS A 4 11.59 -5.67 15.70
C LYS A 4 11.27 -5.70 14.22
N LEU A 5 11.85 -6.68 13.52
CA LEU A 5 11.54 -6.99 12.13
C LEU A 5 10.85 -8.36 12.06
N SER A 6 9.86 -8.48 11.18
CA SER A 6 9.38 -9.78 10.72
C SER A 6 9.36 -9.82 9.20
N PRO A 7 9.36 -11.02 8.60
CA PRO A 7 9.04 -11.18 7.18
C PRO A 7 7.68 -10.57 6.82
N ASN A 8 7.59 -9.93 5.66
CA ASN A 8 6.35 -9.43 5.08
C ASN A 8 5.72 -10.51 4.19
N LEU A 9 5.02 -11.44 4.84
CA LEU A 9 4.34 -12.57 4.19
C LEU A 9 2.83 -12.36 4.12
N GLY A 10 2.14 -13.24 3.40
CA GLY A 10 0.69 -13.29 3.26
C GLY A 10 0.18 -12.86 1.89
N ASN A 11 -1.15 -12.94 1.70
CA ASN A 11 -1.83 -12.63 0.45
C ASN A 11 -2.30 -11.17 0.35
N TYR A 12 -2.13 -10.38 1.40
CA TYR A 12 -2.54 -8.97 1.45
C TYR A 12 -1.40 -8.13 2.03
N ARG A 13 -0.51 -7.69 1.16
CA ARG A 13 0.68 -6.90 1.53
C ARG A 13 0.55 -5.49 1.00
N GLY A 14 0.79 -4.50 1.84
CA GLY A 14 0.75 -3.09 1.44
C GLY A 14 1.98 -2.60 0.68
N THR A 15 3.10 -3.33 0.72
CA THR A 15 4.32 -2.99 -0.01
C THR A 15 5.07 -4.26 -0.44
N LEU A 16 5.94 -4.12 -1.43
CA LEU A 16 6.89 -5.16 -1.86
C LEU A 16 8.07 -5.36 -0.88
N HIS A 17 8.20 -4.50 0.13
CA HIS A 17 9.33 -4.57 1.05
C HIS A 17 9.32 -5.92 1.79
N PRO A 18 10.43 -6.66 1.87
CA PRO A 18 10.45 -8.03 2.38
C PRO A 18 10.22 -8.13 3.89
N PHE A 19 10.22 -7.01 4.62
CA PHE A 19 10.05 -6.96 6.07
C PHE A 19 9.03 -5.93 6.52
N LYS A 20 8.43 -6.18 7.69
CA LYS A 20 7.58 -5.26 8.47
C LYS A 20 8.29 -4.89 9.76
N ILE A 21 8.12 -3.64 10.22
CA ILE A 21 8.61 -3.17 11.52
C ILE A 21 7.52 -3.33 12.59
N PHE A 22 7.91 -3.65 13.81
CA PHE A 22 7.04 -3.65 14.99
C PHE A 22 7.65 -2.77 16.07
N PHE A 23 6.82 -1.92 16.65
CA PHE A 23 7.22 -1.13 17.79
C PHE A 23 7.32 -2.01 19.03
N THR A 24 8.37 -1.79 19.79
CA THR A 24 8.61 -2.37 21.11
C THR A 24 8.47 -1.27 22.15
N TRP A 25 8.44 -1.65 23.42
CA TRP A 25 8.52 -0.70 24.55
C TRP A 25 9.77 0.19 24.51
N SER A 26 10.84 -0.23 23.82
CA SER A 26 12.05 0.56 23.60
C SER A 26 12.02 1.42 22.32
N THR A 27 10.95 1.40 21.54
CA THR A 27 10.82 2.25 20.35
C THR A 27 10.61 3.70 20.73
N HIS A 28 11.47 4.57 20.21
CA HIS A 28 11.35 6.02 20.35
C HIS A 28 10.94 6.63 19.02
N VAL A 29 9.87 7.42 19.03
CA VAL A 29 9.36 8.12 17.84
C VAL A 29 9.44 9.62 18.08
N LYS A 30 10.11 10.35 17.18
CA LYS A 30 10.19 11.81 17.25
C LYS A 30 8.88 12.41 16.73
N LYS A 31 8.26 13.29 17.55
CA LYS A 31 6.96 13.91 17.26
C LYS A 31 6.94 14.73 15.97
N ASN A 32 8.01 15.47 15.71
CA ASN A 32 8.11 16.38 14.57
C ASN A 32 9.26 15.93 13.67
N CYS A 33 8.91 15.44 12.47
CA CYS A 33 9.84 15.26 11.38
C CYS A 33 9.50 16.29 10.31
N GLU A 34 10.30 17.36 10.20
CA GLU A 34 10.05 18.47 9.27
C GLU A 34 10.08 18.02 7.80
N LYS A 35 10.79 16.91 7.52
CA LYS A 35 10.87 16.31 6.20
C LYS A 35 10.75 14.81 6.31
N ILE A 36 9.69 14.24 5.74
CA ILE A 36 9.58 12.79 5.57
C ILE A 36 10.53 12.39 4.43
N PRO A 37 11.54 11.54 4.69
CA PRO A 37 12.40 11.05 3.63
C PRO A 37 11.56 10.33 2.59
N ASN A 38 11.85 10.56 1.31
CA ASN A 38 11.21 9.88 0.18
C ASN A 38 9.68 10.02 0.14
N ASP A 39 9.11 11.12 0.63
CA ASP A 39 7.66 11.36 0.57
C ASP A 39 7.12 11.31 -0.88
N SER A 40 7.93 11.74 -1.85
CA SER A 40 7.61 11.62 -3.28
C SER A 40 7.53 10.18 -3.79
N LEU A 41 8.12 9.21 -3.07
CA LEU A 41 8.06 7.78 -3.39
C LEU A 41 6.95 7.05 -2.62
N ARG A 42 6.08 7.80 -1.93
CA ARG A 42 4.97 7.22 -1.16
C ARG A 42 4.05 6.36 -2.02
N PHE A 43 3.81 6.76 -3.26
CA PHE A 43 2.99 6.03 -4.21
C PHE A 43 3.88 5.33 -5.22
N ASN A 44 3.56 4.07 -5.50
CA ASN A 44 4.20 3.30 -6.56
C ASN A 44 3.15 2.94 -7.60
N CYS A 45 2.69 3.95 -8.34
CA CYS A 45 1.62 3.79 -9.30
C CYS A 45 2.03 2.87 -10.45
N ILE A 46 1.16 1.92 -10.78
CA ILE A 46 1.28 1.13 -12.01
C ILE A 46 0.35 1.70 -13.09
N SER A 47 0.67 1.40 -14.35
CA SER A 47 -0.21 1.74 -15.46
C SER A 47 -1.47 0.86 -15.46
N PHE A 48 -2.56 1.34 -16.08
CA PHE A 48 -3.73 0.50 -16.29
C PHE A 48 -3.40 -0.72 -17.18
N ASP A 49 -2.47 -0.60 -18.12
CA ASP A 49 -2.01 -1.73 -18.94
C ASP A 49 -1.32 -2.82 -18.09
N ASP A 50 -0.49 -2.43 -17.12
CA ASP A 50 0.15 -3.35 -16.18
C ASP A 50 -0.86 -3.98 -15.21
N LEU A 51 -1.85 -3.20 -14.77
CA LEU A 51 -2.96 -3.69 -13.95
C LEU A 51 -3.77 -4.74 -14.71
N LEU A 52 -4.20 -4.42 -15.93
CA LEU A 52 -5.05 -5.28 -16.76
C LEU A 52 -4.31 -6.51 -17.28
N SER A 53 -3.00 -6.41 -17.50
CA SER A 53 -2.18 -7.56 -17.92
C SER A 53 -1.85 -8.54 -16.80
N GLN A 54 -2.20 -8.23 -15.53
CA GLN A 54 -1.94 -9.07 -14.36
C GLN A 54 -0.47 -9.49 -14.19
N LYS A 55 0.47 -8.70 -14.70
CA LYS A 55 1.91 -8.96 -14.54
C LYS A 55 2.45 -8.58 -13.16
N HIS A 56 1.64 -7.91 -12.35
CA HIS A 56 1.97 -7.52 -10.99
C HIS A 56 1.72 -8.67 -10.00
N ASP A 57 2.33 -8.57 -8.81
CA ASP A 57 2.09 -9.54 -7.74
C ASP A 57 0.69 -9.31 -7.13
N GLU A 58 -0.26 -10.18 -7.46
CA GLU A 58 -1.65 -10.10 -6.98
C GLU A 58 -1.80 -10.16 -5.45
N LYS A 59 -0.73 -10.53 -4.72
CA LYS A 59 -0.71 -10.52 -3.24
C LYS A 59 -0.29 -9.17 -2.66
N VAL A 60 -0.09 -8.16 -3.49
CA VAL A 60 0.40 -6.84 -3.11
C VAL A 60 -0.57 -5.78 -3.62
N PHE A 61 -0.95 -4.85 -2.76
CA PHE A 61 -1.78 -3.72 -3.16
C PHE A 61 -1.03 -2.82 -4.15
N VAL A 62 -1.78 -2.26 -5.08
CA VAL A 62 -1.27 -1.42 -6.15
C VAL A 62 -1.85 -0.01 -6.01
N ASP A 63 -1.03 0.98 -6.35
CA ASP A 63 -1.49 2.35 -6.51
C ASP A 63 -1.81 2.58 -7.99
N VAL A 64 -2.85 3.36 -8.27
CA VAL A 64 -3.21 3.79 -9.64
C VAL A 64 -3.55 5.27 -9.64
N ILE A 65 -3.22 5.93 -10.75
CA ILE A 65 -3.59 7.32 -10.99
C ILE A 65 -4.15 7.42 -12.41
N GLY A 66 -5.26 8.15 -12.55
CA GLY A 66 -5.96 8.26 -13.84
C GLY A 66 -6.96 9.41 -13.84
N GLU A 67 -7.41 9.76 -15.03
CA GLU A 67 -8.44 10.77 -15.24
C GLU A 67 -9.84 10.19 -15.00
N ILE A 68 -10.71 10.98 -14.37
CA ILE A 68 -12.12 10.63 -14.21
C ILE A 68 -12.85 11.00 -15.51
N VAL A 69 -13.16 10.00 -16.34
CA VAL A 69 -13.78 10.20 -17.67
C VAL A 69 -15.32 10.17 -17.66
N GLY A 70 -15.94 9.79 -16.55
CA GLY A 70 -17.40 9.73 -16.43
C GLY A 70 -17.84 9.05 -15.14
N PRO A 71 -18.38 9.78 -14.16
CA PRO A 71 -18.97 9.17 -12.97
C PRO A 71 -20.26 8.44 -13.34
N CYS A 72 -20.49 7.25 -12.77
CA CYS A 72 -21.76 6.54 -12.86
C CYS A 72 -22.61 6.76 -11.60
N ASP A 73 -23.92 6.55 -11.72
CA ASP A 73 -24.83 6.59 -10.58
C ASP A 73 -24.47 5.52 -9.54
N LEU A 74 -24.70 5.84 -8.28
CA LEU A 74 -24.52 4.93 -7.15
C LEU A 74 -25.44 3.71 -7.31
N LYS A 75 -24.88 2.50 -7.24
CA LYS A 75 -25.64 1.26 -7.26
C LYS A 75 -25.46 0.52 -5.94
N GLU A 76 -26.56 0.20 -5.29
CA GLU A 76 -26.57 -0.67 -4.11
C GLU A 76 -26.59 -2.14 -4.56
N ILE A 77 -25.67 -2.94 -4.04
CA ILE A 77 -25.57 -4.37 -4.37
C ILE A 77 -25.82 -5.17 -3.09
N THR A 78 -26.90 -5.96 -3.07
CA THR A 78 -27.16 -6.90 -1.98
C THR A 78 -26.49 -8.24 -2.28
N VAL A 79 -25.46 -8.59 -1.51
CA VAL A 79 -24.83 -9.91 -1.59
C VAL A 79 -25.65 -10.89 -0.76
N ARG A 80 -26.16 -11.95 -1.41
CA ARG A 80 -26.78 -13.08 -0.69
C ARG A 80 -25.67 -14.08 -0.35
N ASN A 81 -25.54 -14.39 0.95
CA ASN A 81 -24.65 -15.44 1.45
C ASN A 81 -25.16 -16.83 1.06
#